data_AF-A0A415G6V3-F1
#
_entry.id   AF-A0A415G6V3-F1
#
_cell.length_a   1.000
_cell.length_b   1.000
_cell.length_c   1.000
_cell.angle_alpha   90.00
_cell.angle_beta   90.00
_cell.angle_gamma   90.00
#
_symmetry.space_group_name_H-M   'P 1'
#
loop_
_entity.id
_entity.type
_entity.pdbx_description
1 polymer ?
#
loop_
_entity_poly.entity_id
_entity_poly.type
_entity_poly.pdbx_seq_one_letter_code
_entity_poly.pdbx_strand_id
1 'polypeptide(L)'
;MIQEEKKVSPMEKRNKELDIKAGAVYYMDELRIRGERIDPKRVVVKEIYPHMIIVEDENGFCSGITLASAAVDLRKTKYKTLDKTLEGGR
;
A
#
# COMPACT_ATOMS: atom_id res chain seq x y z
N MET A 1 22.46 15.49 25.20
CA MET A 1 22.00 14.47 24.24
C MET A 1 21.14 15.16 23.21
N ILE A 2 21.68 15.43 22.02
CA ILE A 2 20.89 15.97 20.91
C ILE A 2 20.11 14.77 20.38
N GLN A 3 18.79 14.77 20.56
CA GLN A 3 17.94 13.80 19.87
C GLN A 3 18.01 14.18 18.39
N GLU A 4 18.81 13.46 17.61
CA GLU A 4 18.71 13.53 16.15
C GLU A 4 17.27 13.15 15.79
N GLU A 5 16.47 14.13 15.40
CA GLU A 5 15.19 13.87 14.75
C GLU A 5 15.48 13.07 13.49
N LYS A 6 15.31 11.75 13.56
CA LYS A 6 15.39 10.87 12.39
C LYS A 6 14.43 11.42 11.35
N LYS A 7 15.00 11.94 10.26
CA LYS A 7 14.25 12.48 9.12
C LYS A 7 13.49 11.32 8.47
N VAL A 8 12.23 11.13 8.88
CA VAL A 8 11.36 10.07 8.35
C VAL A 8 11.05 10.39 6.90
N SER A 9 11.32 9.45 5.99
CA SER A 9 11.02 9.64 4.57
C SER A 9 9.50 9.72 4.35
N PRO A 10 9.02 10.43 3.32
CA PRO A 10 7.60 10.46 2.97
C PRO A 10 7.01 9.06 2.76
N MET A 11 7.81 8.10 2.26
CA MET A 11 7.38 6.73 2.04
C MET A 11 7.18 5.98 3.36
N GLU A 12 8.10 6.13 4.32
CA GLU A 12 7.94 5.55 5.66
C GLU A 12 6.69 6.08 6.37
N LYS A 13 6.34 7.36 6.19
CA LYS A 13 5.08 7.92 6.71
C LYS A 13 3.87 7.20 6.11
N ARG A 14 3.82 7.07 4.78
CA ARG A 14 2.72 6.38 4.07
C ARG A 14 2.60 4.90 4.47
N ASN A 15 3.72 4.20 4.61
CA ASN A 15 3.71 2.80 5.08
C ASN A 15 3.19 2.69 6.51
N LYS A 16 3.55 3.63 7.40
CA LYS A 16 3.00 3.69 8.77
C LYS A 16 1.49 3.98 8.78
N GLU A 17 1.00 4.86 7.92
CA GLU A 17 -0.44 5.18 7.80
C GLU A 17 -1.28 3.97 7.33
N LEU A 18 -0.68 3.07 6.54
CA LEU A 18 -1.31 1.82 6.13
C LEU A 18 -1.52 0.85 7.29
N ASP A 19 -0.69 0.93 8.33
CA ASP A 19 -0.77 0.09 9.52
C ASP A 19 -0.90 -1.41 9.15
N ILE A 20 0.08 -1.92 8.40
CA ILE A 20 0.05 -3.26 7.81
C ILE A 20 0.10 -4.31 8.91
N LYS A 21 -0.93 -5.17 8.94
CA LYS A 21 -1.10 -6.23 9.94
C LYS A 21 -1.39 -7.56 9.28
N ALA A 22 -0.87 -8.65 9.86
CA ALA A 22 -1.23 -9.99 9.46
C ALA A 22 -2.74 -10.21 9.64
N GLY A 23 -3.37 -10.86 8.67
CA GLY A 23 -4.82 -11.08 8.59
C GLY A 23 -5.63 -9.88 8.10
N ALA A 24 -5.02 -8.70 7.93
CA ALA A 24 -5.75 -7.53 7.41
C ALA A 24 -5.95 -7.60 5.89
N VAL A 25 -7.04 -7.01 5.44
CA VAL A 25 -7.44 -6.96 4.03
C VAL A 25 -7.03 -5.62 3.42
N TYR A 26 -6.42 -5.66 2.25
CA TYR A 26 -6.06 -4.50 1.44
C TYR A 26 -6.49 -4.70 -0.01
N TYR A 27 -6.35 -3.64 -0.80
CA TYR A 27 -6.48 -3.69 -2.25
C TYR A 27 -5.12 -3.39 -2.88
N MET A 28 -4.71 -4.28 -3.78
CA MET A 28 -3.47 -4.20 -4.54
C MET A 28 -3.75 -3.60 -5.91
N ASP A 29 -2.99 -2.57 -6.31
CA ASP A 29 -2.98 -2.10 -7.70
C ASP A 29 -2.22 -3.10 -8.58
N GLU A 30 -2.82 -3.52 -9.69
CA GLU A 30 -2.06 -4.20 -10.74
C GLU A 30 -1.30 -3.19 -11.60
N LEU A 31 -0.10 -3.59 -12.05
CA LEU A 31 0.77 -2.79 -12.89
C LEU A 31 0.01 -2.29 -14.12
N ARG A 32 -0.16 -0.97 -14.20
CA ARG A 32 -0.85 -0.29 -15.30
C ARG A 32 -0.08 -0.52 -16.61
N ILE A 33 -0.48 -1.51 -17.39
CA ILE A 33 -0.17 -1.50 -18.82
C ILE A 33 -1.02 -0.38 -19.42
N ARG A 34 -0.37 0.57 -20.11
CA ARG A 34 -0.96 1.84 -20.56
C ARG A 34 -2.35 1.64 -21.18
N GLY A 35 -3.38 2.18 -20.53
CA GLY A 35 -4.73 2.32 -21.08
C GLY A 35 -5.77 1.36 -20.51
N GLU A 36 -5.37 0.27 -19.85
CA GLU A 36 -6.33 -0.63 -19.19
C GLU A 36 -6.58 -0.22 -17.74
N ARG A 37 -7.86 -0.01 -17.43
CA ARG A 37 -8.32 0.24 -16.07
C ARG A 37 -8.56 -1.12 -15.42
N ILE A 38 -7.50 -1.70 -14.88
CA ILE A 38 -7.59 -2.95 -14.14
C ILE A 38 -8.22 -2.64 -12.76
N ASP A 39 -9.29 -3.37 -12.43
CA ASP A 39 -9.89 -3.27 -11.11
C ASP A 39 -8.88 -3.77 -10.07
N PRO A 40 -8.65 -3.00 -9.00
CA PRO A 40 -7.69 -3.37 -7.99
C PRO A 40 -8.13 -4.59 -7.21
N LYS A 41 -7.16 -5.47 -6.97
CA LYS A 41 -7.38 -6.82 -6.45
C LYS A 41 -7.47 -6.80 -4.94
N ARG A 42 -8.49 -7.44 -4.37
CA ARG A 42 -8.58 -7.62 -2.92
C ARG A 42 -7.58 -8.71 -2.48
N VAL A 43 -6.78 -8.40 -1.47
CA VAL A 43 -5.73 -9.29 -0.94
C VAL A 43 -5.72 -9.29 0.58
N VAL A 44 -5.31 -10.41 1.18
CA VAL A 44 -5.17 -10.59 2.63
C VAL A 44 -3.69 -10.74 2.96
N VAL A 45 -3.21 -10.01 3.97
CA VAL A 45 -1.85 -10.19 4.47
C VAL A 45 -1.75 -11.53 5.20
N LYS A 46 -0.90 -12.43 4.72
CA LYS A 46 -0.65 -13.72 5.37
C LYS A 46 0.49 -13.63 6.37
N GLU A 47 1.63 -13.11 5.92
CA GLU A 47 2.85 -13.07 6.71
C GLU A 47 3.58 -11.74 6.52
N ILE A 48 4.28 -11.30 7.56
CA ILE A 48 5.11 -10.09 7.54
C ILE A 48 6.52 -10.49 7.96
N TYR A 49 7.45 -10.35 7.03
CA TYR A 49 8.89 -10.53 7.21
C TYR A 49 9.55 -9.15 7.37
N PRO A 50 10.81 -9.05 7.87
CA PRO A 50 11.47 -7.76 8.12
C PRO A 50 11.52 -6.80 6.93
N HIS A 51 11.51 -7.31 5.69
CA HIS A 51 11.59 -6.51 4.47
C HIS A 51 10.49 -6.80 3.45
N MET A 52 9.59 -7.74 3.73
CA MET A 52 8.61 -8.23 2.78
C MET A 52 7.29 -8.58 3.46
N ILE A 53 6.18 -8.40 2.75
CA ILE A 53 4.84 -8.83 3.15
C ILE A 53 4.38 -9.85 2.12
N ILE A 54 3.84 -10.97 2.60
CA ILE A 54 3.16 -11.95 1.75
C ILE A 54 1.67 -11.65 1.80
N VAL A 55 1.08 -11.42 0.64
CA VAL A 55 -0.35 -11.22 0.47
C VAL A 55 -0.95 -12.33 -0.39
N GLU A 56 -2.14 -12.77 -0.05
CA GLU A 56 -2.89 -13.78 -0.82
C GLU A 56 -4.14 -13.14 -1.42
N ASP A 57 -4.41 -13.43 -2.68
CA ASP A 57 -5.63 -12.98 -3.35
C ASP A 57 -6.82 -13.93 -3.15
N GLU A 58 -7.96 -13.59 -3.73
CA GLU A 58 -9.18 -14.39 -3.65
C GLU A 58 -9.10 -15.75 -4.39
N ASN A 59 -8.11 -15.92 -5.28
CA ASN A 59 -7.85 -17.17 -6.00
C ASN A 59 -6.81 -18.04 -5.29
N GLY A 60 -6.28 -17.62 -4.14
CA GLY A 60 -5.23 -18.32 -3.39
C GLY A 60 -3.82 -18.10 -3.94
N PHE A 61 -3.61 -17.13 -4.83
CA PHE A 61 -2.27 -16.78 -5.32
C PHE A 61 -1.56 -15.85 -4.32
N CYS A 62 -0.33 -16.22 -3.97
CA CYS A 62 0.51 -15.46 -3.04
C CYS A 62 1.50 -14.55 -3.78
N SER A 63 1.55 -13.28 -3.39
CA SER A 63 2.47 -12.27 -3.90
C SER A 63 3.33 -11.70 -2.77
N GLY A 64 4.62 -11.47 -3.05
CA GLY A 64 5.53 -10.77 -2.15
C GLY A 64 5.61 -9.28 -2.47
N ILE A 65 5.45 -8.42 -1.46
CA ILE A 65 5.55 -6.95 -1.58
C ILE A 65 6.62 -6.45 -0.63
N THR A 66 7.51 -5.56 -1.11
CA THR A 66 8.56 -4.98 -0.26
C THR A 66 7.95 -4.02 0.76
N LEU A 67 8.32 -4.16 2.05
CA LEU A 67 7.85 -3.27 3.12
C LEU A 67 8.18 -1.80 2.87
N ALA A 68 9.33 -1.53 2.26
CA ALA A 68 9.80 -0.18 1.96
C ALA A 68 8.86 0.58 0.99
N SER A 69 8.11 -0.13 0.15
CA SER A 69 7.22 0.46 -0.87
C SER A 69 5.79 -0.04 -0.79
N ALA A 70 5.39 -0.69 0.31
CA ALA A 70 4.08 -1.32 0.42
C ALA A 70 2.92 -0.34 0.16
N ALA A 71 3.09 0.96 0.46
CA ALA A 71 2.11 1.99 0.16
C ALA A 71 1.95 2.39 -1.31
N VAL A 72 2.84 1.90 -2.17
CA VAL A 72 2.71 2.04 -3.63
C VAL A 72 1.75 0.99 -4.15
N ASP A 73 1.85 -0.23 -3.63
CA ASP A 73 1.09 -1.39 -4.12
C ASP A 73 -0.24 -1.57 -3.38
N LEU A 74 -0.29 -1.32 -2.07
CA LEU A 74 -1.44 -1.61 -1.19
C LEU A 74 -2.20 -0.35 -0.78
N ARG A 75 -3.52 -0.50 -0.60
CA ARG A 75 -4.40 0.52 0.00
C ARG A 75 -5.58 -0.08 0.77
N LYS A 76 -6.18 0.73 1.65
CA LYS A 76 -7.35 0.34 2.47
C LYS A 76 -8.68 0.32 1.71
N THR A 77 -8.79 1.09 0.62
CA THR A 77 -10.04 1.24 -0.15
C THR A 77 -9.90 0.65 -1.54
N LYS A 78 -10.99 0.18 -2.16
CA LYS A 78 -10.93 -0.37 -3.53
C LYS A 78 -10.42 0.70 -4.51
N TYR A 79 -10.98 1.90 -4.47
CA TYR A 79 -10.55 3.00 -5.32
C TYR A 79 -9.60 3.90 -4.57
N LYS A 80 -8.58 4.40 -5.28
CA LYS A 80 -7.82 5.55 -4.82
C LYS A 80 -8.83 6.69 -4.74
N THR A 81 -9.24 7.06 -3.52
CA THR A 81 -9.89 8.35 -3.32
C THR A 81 -8.94 9.34 -3.97
N LEU A 82 -9.35 9.97 -5.07
CA LEU A 82 -8.64 11.10 -5.62
C LEU A 82 -8.66 12.12 -4.47
N ASP A 83 -7.57 12.11 -3.69
CA ASP A 83 -7.37 13.11 -2.66
C ASP A 83 -7.51 14.43 -3.37
N LYS A 84 -8.49 15.18 -2.88
CA LYS A 84 -9.14 16.28 -3.56
C LYS A 84 -8.08 17.20 -4.16
N THR A 85 -7.88 17.11 -5.47
CA THR A 85 -7.52 18.27 -6.30
C THR A 85 -8.74 19.20 -6.40
N LEU A 86 -9.28 19.58 -5.23
CA LEU A 86 -10.20 20.69 -5.01
C LEU A 86 -9.53 21.74 -4.10
N GLU A 87 -8.20 21.83 -4.10
CA GLU A 87 -7.48 23.05 -3.69
C GLU A 87 -7.26 23.97 -4.91
N GLY A 88 -8.32 24.34 -5.62
CA GLY A 88 -8.20 25.27 -6.74
C GLY A 88 -9.48 25.42 -7.53
N GLY A 89 -10.44 26.19 -7.01
CA GLY A 89 -11.68 26.43 -7.73
C GLY A 89 -12.76 27.19 -6.97
N ARG A 90 -12.41 28.28 -6.29
CA ARG A 90 -13.17 29.54 -6.21
C ARG A 90 -12.44 30.55 -5.33
#